data_AF-A0A3P6Q5U2-F1
#
_entry.id   AF-A0A3P6Q5U2-F1
#
_cell.length_a   1.000
_cell.length_b   1.000
_cell.length_c   1.000
_cell.angle_alpha   90.00
_cell.angle_beta   90.00
_cell.angle_gamma   90.00
#
_symmetry.space_group_name_H-M   'P 1'
#
loop_
_entity.id
_entity.type
_entity.pdbx_description
1 polymer ?
#
loop_
_entity_poly.entity_id
_entity_poly.type
_entity_poly.pdbx_seq_one_letter_code
_entity_poly.pdbx_strand_id
1 'polypeptide(L)'
;MLEQAILQTNQMDDDDDEVFEILDARSMGIRETSRVSSLHDCQKRCGGCASLVLYPDNTCVIFDYLTAVVMSSYGALCCVPRSNDSFVCDQCTSNSAMHTIGDSLVGHTNILGVWTLFTQTNSTYKTLPYECLATPLDYEEECQKEGAHLASIESVEEDQFVSSLASTSCNCKHIGLYSKSWPKQNFQWRDGIETNYTNWRFGEPYVKGHICVHIWKTKGWASASCTLRGIDSVGCCAVCKRN
;
A
#
# COMPACT_ATOMS: atom_id res chain seq x y z
N MET A 1 9.45 -59.32 12.02
CA MET A 1 9.02 -59.41 10.61
C MET A 1 7.99 -58.30 10.42
N LEU A 2 8.38 -57.16 9.83
CA LEU A 2 8.34 -56.88 8.36
C LEU A 2 6.85 -56.84 7.91
N GLU A 3 6.28 -55.76 7.35
CA GLU A 3 6.83 -54.78 6.42
C GLU A 3 5.98 -53.49 6.34
N GLN A 4 6.62 -52.44 5.81
CA GLN A 4 6.09 -51.13 5.42
C GLN A 4 5.38 -51.14 4.05
N ALA A 5 4.52 -50.14 3.80
CA ALA A 5 4.45 -49.33 2.56
C ALA A 5 3.44 -48.20 2.82
N ILE A 6 3.83 -46.94 3.03
CA ILE A 6 4.16 -45.91 2.02
C ILE A 6 3.19 -45.90 0.83
N LEU A 7 2.28 -44.93 0.85
CA LEU A 7 1.83 -44.21 -0.34
C LEU A 7 1.99 -42.72 -0.03
N GLN A 8 3.12 -42.20 -0.50
CA GLN A 8 3.39 -40.78 -0.65
C GLN A 8 2.57 -40.20 -1.81
N THR A 9 2.34 -38.89 -1.71
CA THR A 9 2.14 -37.92 -2.79
C THR A 9 0.90 -38.05 -3.66
N ASN A 10 -0.08 -37.19 -3.40
CA ASN A 10 -0.53 -36.27 -4.43
C ASN A 10 -0.21 -34.86 -3.97
N GLN A 11 0.73 -34.23 -4.70
CA GLN A 11 0.96 -32.80 -4.74
C GLN A 11 -0.37 -32.07 -4.90
N MET A 12 -0.66 -31.13 -4.01
CA MET A 12 -1.30 -29.89 -4.43
C MET A 12 -0.18 -28.86 -4.47
N ASP A 13 0.58 -28.92 -5.56
CA ASP A 13 1.26 -27.74 -6.08
C ASP A 13 0.13 -26.83 -6.60
N ASP A 14 -0.36 -25.93 -5.75
CA ASP A 14 -1.12 -24.76 -6.19
C ASP A 14 -0.11 -23.69 -6.69
N ASP A 15 0.66 -24.06 -7.71
CA ASP A 15 1.28 -23.12 -8.65
C ASP A 15 0.33 -23.00 -9.84
N ASP A 16 -0.53 -21.98 -9.83
CA ASP A 16 -1.08 -21.30 -11.02
C ASP A 16 -2.10 -20.21 -10.60
N ASP A 17 -1.74 -19.37 -9.63
CA ASP A 17 -2.19 -17.98 -9.75
C ASP A 17 -1.12 -17.31 -10.60
N GLU A 18 -1.36 -17.16 -11.90
CA GLU A 18 -0.68 -16.20 -12.76
C GLU A 18 -0.50 -14.91 -11.94
N VAL A 19 0.69 -14.69 -11.42
CA VAL A 19 1.08 -13.38 -10.92
C VAL A 19 1.21 -12.58 -12.19
N PHE A 20 0.11 -11.95 -12.61
CA PHE A 20 0.13 -10.91 -13.63
C PHE A 20 1.30 -10.00 -13.28
N GLU A 21 2.28 -9.97 -14.18
CA GLU A 21 3.48 -9.16 -14.04
C GLU A 21 3.07 -7.77 -13.58
N ILE A 22 3.69 -7.34 -12.49
CA ILE A 22 3.57 -5.98 -12.01
C ILE A 22 4.15 -5.09 -13.09
N LEU A 23 3.23 -4.46 -13.82
CA LEU A 23 3.54 -3.42 -14.75
C LEU A 23 4.10 -2.24 -13.93
N ASP A 24 5.37 -1.91 -14.16
CA ASP A 24 6.17 -0.80 -13.59
C ASP A 24 5.35 0.51 -13.43
N ALA A 25 5.72 1.44 -12.55
CA ALA A 25 5.11 2.78 -12.47
C ALA A 25 5.04 3.50 -13.84
N ARG A 26 5.96 3.14 -14.76
CA ARG A 26 5.95 3.57 -16.16
C ARG A 26 4.76 3.07 -16.97
N SER A 27 4.20 1.92 -16.65
CA SER A 27 2.96 1.38 -17.26
C SER A 27 1.70 2.09 -16.75
N MET A 28 1.81 2.72 -15.58
CA MET A 28 0.77 3.55 -14.98
C MET A 28 0.77 4.96 -15.59
N GLY A 29 1.73 5.26 -16.46
CA GLY A 29 1.90 6.56 -17.09
C GLY A 29 2.51 7.62 -16.20
N ILE A 30 2.92 7.29 -14.96
CA ILE A 30 3.54 8.24 -14.03
C ILE A 30 4.95 8.57 -14.50
N ARG A 31 5.19 9.84 -14.82
CA ARG A 31 6.52 10.38 -15.12
C ARG A 31 7.30 10.72 -13.87
N GLU A 32 6.65 11.42 -12.94
CA GLU A 32 7.29 11.98 -11.75
C GLU A 32 6.30 12.01 -10.58
N THR A 33 6.80 11.73 -9.38
CA THR A 33 6.13 12.08 -8.13
C THR A 33 7.07 12.95 -7.32
N SER A 34 6.63 14.14 -6.92
CA SER A 34 7.46 15.07 -6.15
C SER A 34 6.62 15.92 -5.19
N ARG A 35 7.22 16.31 -4.06
CA ARG A 35 6.60 17.30 -3.17
C ARG A 35 6.81 18.70 -3.75
N VAL A 36 5.73 19.47 -3.84
CA VAL A 36 5.73 20.85 -4.34
C VAL A 36 5.26 21.81 -3.27
N SER A 37 5.34 23.12 -3.51
CA SER A 37 4.80 24.12 -2.58
C SER A 37 3.40 24.62 -2.96
N SER A 38 3.00 24.41 -4.21
CA SER A 38 1.73 24.88 -4.75
C SER A 38 1.30 24.11 -6.00
N LEU A 39 0.03 24.27 -6.39
CA LEU A 39 -0.47 23.80 -7.69
C LEU A 39 0.31 24.39 -8.86
N HIS A 40 0.68 25.67 -8.79
CA HIS A 40 1.44 26.35 -9.84
C HIS A 40 2.81 25.70 -10.07
N ASP A 41 3.48 25.26 -9.00
CA ASP A 41 4.76 24.56 -9.12
C ASP A 41 4.59 23.18 -9.79
N CYS A 42 3.52 22.46 -9.45
CA CYS A 42 3.19 21.19 -10.08
C CYS A 42 2.88 21.37 -11.58
N GLN A 43 2.13 22.41 -11.94
CA GLN A 43 1.83 22.79 -13.32
C GLN A 43 3.08 23.15 -14.12
N LYS A 44 4.02 23.89 -13.54
CA LYS A 44 5.31 24.18 -14.20
C LYS A 44 6.12 22.92 -14.49
N ARG A 45 6.08 21.94 -13.57
CA ARG A 45 6.76 20.66 -13.75
C ARG A 45 6.13 19.78 -14.82
N CYS A 46 4.85 19.99 -15.17
CA CYS A 46 4.15 19.22 -16.19
C CYS A 46 4.81 19.30 -17.58
N GLY A 47 5.30 20.46 -18.04
CA GLY A 47 6.12 20.60 -19.25
C GLY A 47 5.83 19.61 -20.40
N GLY A 48 4.59 19.57 -20.92
CA GLY A 48 4.17 18.63 -21.96
C GLY A 48 3.58 17.30 -21.48
N CYS A 49 3.18 17.19 -20.20
CA CYS A 49 2.49 16.03 -19.65
C CYS A 49 1.06 15.89 -20.21
N ALA A 50 0.48 14.69 -20.09
CA ALA A 50 -0.91 14.44 -20.43
C ALA A 50 -1.89 14.90 -19.33
N SER A 51 -1.49 14.76 -18.06
CA SER A 51 -2.25 15.20 -16.89
C SER A 51 -1.37 15.26 -15.64
N LEU A 52 -1.87 15.90 -14.58
CA LEU A 52 -1.27 15.86 -13.26
C LEU A 52 -2.33 15.72 -12.16
N VAL A 53 -1.91 15.23 -11.01
CA VAL A 53 -2.72 15.16 -9.79
C VAL A 53 -1.94 15.83 -8.66
N LEU A 54 -2.60 16.74 -7.94
CA LEU A 54 -2.07 17.36 -6.73
C LEU A 54 -2.87 16.88 -5.51
N TYR A 55 -2.16 16.22 -4.60
CA TYR A 55 -2.72 15.71 -3.34
C TYR A 55 -2.70 16.79 -2.25
N PRO A 56 -3.59 16.71 -1.24
CA PRO A 56 -3.64 17.69 -0.13
C PRO A 56 -2.33 17.84 0.67
N ASP A 57 -1.47 16.81 0.66
CA ASP A 57 -0.15 16.85 1.30
C ASP A 57 0.95 17.49 0.43
N ASN A 58 0.54 18.16 -0.64
CA ASN A 58 1.37 18.75 -1.70
C ASN A 58 2.21 17.73 -2.48
N THR A 59 1.81 16.47 -2.51
CA THR A 59 2.39 15.52 -3.46
C THR A 59 1.83 15.79 -4.86
N CYS A 60 2.71 16.11 -5.80
CA CYS A 60 2.43 16.29 -7.21
C CYS A 60 2.79 15.01 -7.96
N VAL A 61 1.84 14.47 -8.73
CA VAL A 61 2.05 13.30 -9.59
C VAL A 61 1.79 13.71 -11.03
N ILE A 62 2.76 13.48 -11.91
CA ILE A 62 2.70 13.92 -13.31
C ILE A 62 2.65 12.70 -14.21
N PHE A 63 1.80 12.74 -15.24
CA PHE A 63 1.56 11.62 -16.15
C PHE A 63 1.91 11.97 -17.60
N ASP A 64 2.64 11.11 -18.30
CA ASP A 64 3.04 11.33 -19.71
C ASP A 64 1.99 10.89 -20.73
N TYR A 65 1.06 10.02 -20.34
CA TYR A 65 -0.07 9.62 -21.18
C TYR A 65 -1.30 9.37 -20.32
N LEU A 66 -2.49 9.53 -20.92
CA LEU A 66 -3.76 9.25 -20.26
C LEU A 66 -3.87 7.73 -20.08
N THR A 67 -3.64 7.26 -18.87
CA THR A 67 -3.91 5.89 -18.47
C THR A 67 -5.20 5.84 -17.68
N ALA A 68 -5.90 4.72 -17.71
CA ALA A 68 -6.99 4.43 -16.75
C ALA A 68 -6.47 4.22 -15.32
N VAL A 69 -5.24 4.64 -15.04
CA VAL A 69 -4.48 4.19 -13.89
C VAL A 69 -4.55 5.26 -12.81
N VAL A 70 -5.72 5.25 -12.16
CA VAL A 70 -6.00 5.44 -10.73
C VAL A 70 -5.54 6.83 -10.15
N MET A 71 -6.11 7.46 -9.13
CA MET A 71 -6.83 7.02 -7.94
C MET A 71 -7.33 8.28 -7.24
N SER A 72 -8.58 8.26 -6.79
CA SER A 72 -9.12 9.32 -5.96
C SER A 72 -8.53 9.23 -4.55
N SER A 73 -7.54 10.03 -4.22
CA SER A 73 -7.46 10.48 -2.82
C SER A 73 -8.51 11.55 -2.60
N TYR A 74 -9.17 11.45 -1.46
CA TYR A 74 -10.05 12.50 -0.98
C TYR A 74 -9.35 13.86 -1.03
N GLY A 75 -9.97 14.84 -1.71
CA GLY A 75 -9.47 16.21 -1.79
C GLY A 75 -8.34 16.46 -2.78
N ALA A 76 -7.92 15.49 -3.61
CA ALA A 76 -6.96 15.77 -4.68
C ALA A 76 -7.58 16.62 -5.80
N LEU A 77 -6.71 17.39 -6.45
CA LEU A 77 -7.01 18.15 -7.66
C LEU A 77 -6.43 17.42 -8.87
N CYS A 78 -7.28 17.12 -9.84
CA CYS A 78 -6.93 16.53 -11.10
C CYS A 78 -6.87 17.65 -12.14
N CYS A 79 -5.74 17.81 -12.81
CA CYS A 79 -5.55 18.86 -13.81
C CYS A 79 -5.12 18.30 -15.16
N VAL A 80 -5.71 18.85 -16.23
CA VAL A 80 -5.37 18.53 -17.62
C VAL A 80 -4.87 19.80 -18.32
N PRO A 81 -3.69 19.77 -18.96
CA PRO A 81 -3.20 20.89 -19.74
C PRO A 81 -4.09 21.18 -20.96
N ARG A 82 -4.16 22.44 -21.33
CA ARG A 82 -4.85 22.99 -22.51
C ARG A 82 -3.84 23.78 -23.35
N SER A 83 -4.29 24.37 -24.45
CA SER A 83 -3.49 25.30 -25.25
C SER A 83 -2.99 26.49 -24.39
N ASN A 84 -1.83 27.04 -24.75
CA ASN A 84 -1.20 28.21 -24.11
C ASN A 84 -0.85 28.02 -22.63
N ASP A 85 -0.28 26.87 -22.25
CA ASP A 85 0.20 26.59 -20.88
C ASP A 85 -0.87 26.73 -19.78
N SER A 86 -2.15 26.64 -20.14
CA SER A 86 -3.27 26.71 -19.20
C SER A 86 -3.69 25.31 -18.75
N PHE A 87 -4.30 25.21 -17.57
CA PHE A 87 -4.81 23.95 -17.02
C PHE A 87 -6.29 24.09 -16.66
N VAL A 88 -7.06 23.04 -16.94
CA VAL A 88 -8.37 22.85 -16.32
C VAL A 88 -8.17 21.91 -15.14
N CYS A 89 -8.56 22.35 -13.95
CA CYS A 89 -8.37 21.63 -12.70
C CYS A 89 -9.70 21.50 -11.98
N ASP A 90 -10.05 20.26 -11.60
CA ASP A 90 -11.23 19.95 -10.82
C ASP A 90 -10.86 19.03 -9.67
N GLN A 91 -11.71 18.97 -8.63
CA GLN A 91 -11.56 17.93 -7.63
C GLN A 91 -11.71 16.56 -8.30
N CYS A 92 -10.84 15.62 -7.93
CA CYS A 92 -10.96 14.25 -8.39
C CYS A 92 -12.21 13.64 -7.72
N THR A 93 -13.39 13.76 -8.37
CA THR A 93 -14.67 13.27 -7.84
C THR A 93 -15.17 12.01 -8.53
N SER A 94 -16.08 11.31 -7.87
CA SER A 94 -16.75 10.11 -8.38
C SER A 94 -17.81 10.34 -9.45
N ASN A 95 -18.32 11.57 -9.59
CA ASN A 95 -19.52 11.86 -10.39
C ASN A 95 -19.39 13.16 -11.21
N SER A 96 -18.19 13.57 -11.59
CA SER A 96 -18.03 14.67 -12.54
C SER A 96 -18.08 14.12 -13.96
N ALA A 97 -19.12 14.55 -14.67
CA ALA A 97 -19.39 14.35 -16.10
C ALA A 97 -18.24 14.85 -17.00
N MET A 98 -17.09 14.19 -16.95
CA MET A 98 -16.13 14.17 -18.05
C MET A 98 -16.56 13.04 -18.98
N HIS A 99 -17.61 13.30 -19.75
CA HIS A 99 -17.95 12.47 -20.91
C HIS A 99 -16.68 12.27 -21.77
N THR A 100 -16.22 11.02 -21.88
CA THR A 100 -15.25 10.41 -22.83
C THR A 100 -14.03 9.66 -22.27
N ILE A 101 -14.01 9.27 -21.00
CA ILE A 101 -13.23 8.10 -20.57
C ILE A 101 -14.14 7.26 -19.67
N GLY A 102 -14.31 5.98 -20.02
CA GLY A 102 -15.35 5.10 -19.49
C GLY A 102 -15.46 5.03 -17.96
N ASP A 103 -16.67 4.70 -17.53
CA ASP A 103 -17.16 4.61 -16.16
C ASP A 103 -16.14 4.10 -15.12
N SER A 104 -16.18 4.73 -13.93
CA SER A 104 -15.63 4.27 -12.64
C SER A 104 -14.10 4.33 -12.46
N LEU A 105 -13.57 5.54 -12.20
CA LEU A 105 -12.18 5.76 -11.76
C LEU A 105 -12.08 6.22 -10.29
N VAL A 106 -12.96 5.69 -9.43
CA VAL A 106 -12.97 5.97 -7.99
C VAL A 106 -12.33 4.80 -7.27
N GLY A 107 -11.27 5.06 -6.53
CA GLY A 107 -10.49 4.04 -5.85
C GLY A 107 -9.33 4.63 -5.07
N HIS A 108 -8.81 3.87 -4.12
CA HIS A 108 -7.74 4.28 -3.21
C HIS A 108 -6.39 4.38 -3.92
N THR A 109 -5.49 5.27 -3.44
CA THR A 109 -4.17 5.41 -4.06
C THR A 109 -3.17 4.32 -3.68
N ASN A 110 -2.55 3.75 -4.71
CA ASN A 110 -1.46 2.78 -4.74
C ASN A 110 -0.13 3.47 -5.08
N ILE A 111 -0.08 4.81 -5.12
CA ILE A 111 1.16 5.56 -5.25
C ILE A 111 1.88 5.51 -3.91
N LEU A 112 3.13 5.04 -3.95
CA LEU A 112 4.01 5.01 -2.78
C LEU A 112 4.28 6.44 -2.29
N GLY A 113 4.31 6.60 -0.97
CA GLY A 113 4.62 7.88 -0.32
C GLY A 113 3.48 8.88 -0.24
N VAL A 114 2.28 8.54 -0.71
CA VAL A 114 1.10 9.43 -0.69
C VAL A 114 0.08 9.00 0.37
N TRP A 115 -0.47 9.98 1.10
CA TRP A 115 -1.54 9.74 2.06
C TRP A 115 -2.90 9.51 1.38
N THR A 116 -3.59 8.44 1.79
CA THR A 116 -4.86 7.97 1.26
C THR A 116 -5.89 7.90 2.39
N LEU A 117 -7.05 8.54 2.22
CA LEU A 117 -8.14 8.43 3.18
C LEU A 117 -8.91 7.11 2.99
N PHE A 118 -9.12 6.38 4.08
CA PHE A 118 -10.13 5.35 4.18
C PHE A 118 -11.39 5.94 4.82
N THR A 119 -12.44 6.14 4.03
CA THR A 119 -13.62 6.92 4.46
C THR A 119 -14.44 6.22 5.54
N GLN A 120 -14.33 4.90 5.70
CA GLN A 120 -15.12 4.16 6.66
C GLN A 120 -14.66 4.41 8.11
N THR A 121 -13.35 4.56 8.32
CA THR A 121 -12.77 4.85 9.65
C THR A 121 -12.32 6.31 9.79
N ASN A 122 -12.34 7.07 8.68
CA ASN A 122 -11.73 8.40 8.57
C ASN A 122 -10.22 8.43 8.88
N SER A 123 -9.56 7.28 8.83
CA SER A 123 -8.11 7.17 8.99
C SER A 123 -7.41 7.40 7.65
N THR A 124 -6.19 7.93 7.70
CA THR A 124 -5.34 8.11 6.51
C THR A 124 -4.16 7.15 6.54
N TYR A 125 -3.78 6.64 5.38
CA TYR A 125 -2.76 5.60 5.21
C TYR A 125 -1.76 5.99 4.15
N LYS A 126 -0.50 5.63 4.36
CA LYS A 126 0.58 5.87 3.39
C LYS A 126 1.45 4.64 3.28
N THR A 127 1.66 4.18 2.06
CA THR A 127 2.57 3.05 1.82
C THR A 127 3.98 3.59 1.60
N LEU A 128 4.94 3.16 2.43
CA LEU A 128 6.36 3.43 2.25
C LEU A 128 6.95 2.43 1.26
N PRO A 129 7.87 2.85 0.37
CA PRO A 129 8.52 1.96 -0.59
C PRO A 129 9.34 0.88 0.12
N TYR A 130 9.59 -0.24 -0.57
CA TYR A 130 10.52 -1.26 -0.12
C TYR A 130 11.94 -0.69 -0.06
N GLU A 131 12.57 -0.82 1.11
CA GLU A 131 13.98 -0.48 1.34
C GLU A 131 14.74 -1.73 1.79
N CYS A 132 15.79 -2.10 1.04
CA CYS A 132 16.51 -3.37 1.20
C CYS A 132 17.13 -3.55 2.60
N LEU A 133 17.55 -2.46 3.23
CA LEU A 133 18.18 -2.48 4.54
C LEU A 133 17.21 -2.19 5.70
N ALA A 134 15.96 -1.83 5.39
CA ALA A 134 14.99 -1.49 6.41
C ALA A 134 14.42 -2.74 7.08
N THR A 135 14.21 -2.63 8.39
CA THR A 135 13.50 -3.57 9.23
C THR A 135 12.09 -3.05 9.54
N PRO A 136 11.17 -3.89 10.04
CA PRO A 136 9.89 -3.43 10.57
C PRO A 136 10.00 -2.30 11.61
N LEU A 137 11.08 -2.27 12.38
CA LEU A 137 11.32 -1.21 13.37
C LEU A 137 11.72 0.12 12.69
N ASP A 138 12.54 0.07 11.65
CA ASP A 138 12.93 1.27 10.89
C ASP A 138 11.70 1.91 10.21
N TYR A 139 10.79 1.08 9.67
CA TYR A 139 9.53 1.59 9.10
C TYR A 139 8.60 2.23 10.15
N GLU A 140 8.54 1.66 11.36
CA GLU A 140 7.78 2.27 12.46
C GLU A 140 8.35 3.66 12.81
N GLU A 141 9.66 3.80 12.91
CA GLU A 141 10.31 5.10 13.14
C GLU A 141 10.01 6.10 12.01
N GLU A 142 9.97 5.64 10.76
CA GLU A 142 9.63 6.49 9.62
C GLU A 142 8.16 6.95 9.65
N CYS A 143 7.22 6.09 10.03
CA CYS A 143 5.83 6.49 10.25
C CYS A 143 5.73 7.54 11.38
N GLN A 144 6.46 7.35 12.48
CA GLN A 144 6.45 8.26 13.63
C GLN A 144 6.95 9.66 13.30
N LYS A 145 7.90 9.81 12.37
CA LYS A 145 8.37 11.14 11.89
C LYS A 145 7.24 11.98 11.28
N GLU A 146 6.17 11.35 10.80
CA GLU A 146 5.00 12.03 10.24
C GLU A 146 3.77 11.97 11.17
N GLY A 147 3.97 11.68 12.45
CA GLY A 147 2.89 11.61 13.45
C GLY A 147 1.95 10.41 13.23
N ALA A 148 2.47 9.33 12.67
CA ALA A 148 1.75 8.10 12.37
C ALA A 148 2.41 6.89 13.03
N HIS A 149 1.75 5.74 12.94
CA HIS A 149 2.31 4.43 13.32
C HIS A 149 2.18 3.47 12.15
N LEU A 150 2.91 2.35 12.17
CA LEU A 150 2.55 1.24 11.30
C LEU A 150 1.09 0.84 11.53
N ALA A 151 0.39 0.55 10.43
CA ALA A 151 -1.05 0.49 10.41
C ALA A 151 -1.62 -0.57 11.38
N SER A 152 -2.56 -0.14 12.22
CA SER A 152 -3.53 -1.02 12.87
C SER A 152 -4.67 -1.36 11.93
N ILE A 153 -5.29 -2.52 12.15
CA ILE A 153 -6.42 -3.02 11.38
C ILE A 153 -7.47 -3.56 12.34
N GLU A 154 -8.67 -3.00 12.27
CA GLU A 154 -9.75 -3.19 13.24
C GLU A 154 -10.98 -3.88 12.63
N SER A 155 -11.02 -4.05 11.30
CA SER A 155 -12.14 -4.65 10.57
C SER A 155 -11.70 -5.39 9.29
N VAL A 156 -12.59 -6.22 8.75
CA VAL A 156 -12.38 -6.92 7.47
C VAL A 156 -12.26 -5.92 6.32
N GLU A 157 -13.09 -4.88 6.33
CA GLU A 157 -13.11 -3.85 5.30
C GLU A 157 -11.82 -3.02 5.28
N GLU A 158 -11.29 -2.68 6.47
CA GLU A 158 -10.00 -2.01 6.60
C GLU A 158 -8.84 -2.92 6.15
N ASP A 159 -8.88 -4.22 6.46
CA ASP A 159 -7.86 -5.17 6.04
C ASP A 159 -7.82 -5.32 4.51
N GLN A 160 -8.98 -5.39 3.86
CA GLN A 160 -9.10 -5.40 2.41
C GLN A 160 -8.55 -4.10 1.80
N PHE A 161 -8.89 -2.96 2.39
CA PHE A 161 -8.37 -1.67 1.98
C PHE A 161 -6.83 -1.62 2.08
N VAL A 162 -6.25 -1.91 3.25
CA VAL A 162 -4.80 -1.90 3.48
C VAL A 162 -4.09 -2.93 2.58
N SER A 163 -4.67 -4.12 2.41
CA SER A 163 -4.15 -5.15 1.51
C SER A 163 -4.14 -4.72 0.05
N SER A 164 -5.08 -3.86 -0.38
CA SER A 164 -5.14 -3.35 -1.75
C SER A 164 -4.06 -2.29 -2.06
N LEU A 165 -3.62 -1.53 -1.05
CA LEU A 165 -2.66 -0.43 -1.20
C LEU A 165 -1.33 -0.91 -1.79
N ALA A 166 -0.86 -0.30 -2.86
CA ALA A 166 0.39 -0.63 -3.56
C ALA A 166 0.54 -2.13 -3.84
N SER A 167 -0.57 -2.83 -4.11
CA SER A 167 -0.61 -4.27 -4.42
C SER A 167 0.22 -4.64 -5.64
N THR A 168 0.42 -3.71 -6.57
CA THR A 168 1.34 -3.87 -7.69
C THR A 168 2.78 -3.63 -7.25
N SER A 169 3.11 -2.61 -6.47
CA SER A 169 4.51 -2.29 -6.16
C SER A 169 5.15 -3.13 -5.03
N CYS A 170 4.36 -3.89 -4.28
CA CYS A 170 4.79 -4.52 -3.02
C CYS A 170 4.33 -5.98 -2.91
N ASN A 171 5.27 -6.91 -2.73
CA ASN A 171 4.98 -8.33 -2.50
C ASN A 171 4.39 -8.60 -1.11
N CYS A 172 4.74 -7.73 -0.15
CA CYS A 172 4.31 -7.79 1.24
C CYS A 172 4.27 -6.39 1.83
N LYS A 173 3.54 -6.22 2.94
CA LYS A 173 3.36 -4.93 3.62
C LYS A 173 3.47 -5.11 5.12
N HIS A 174 4.51 -4.53 5.73
CA HIS A 174 4.61 -4.46 7.18
C HIS A 174 3.47 -3.63 7.77
N ILE A 175 2.89 -4.15 8.85
CA ILE A 175 1.80 -3.53 9.63
C ILE A 175 2.19 -3.46 11.11
N GLY A 176 1.40 -2.74 11.90
CA GLY A 176 1.74 -2.39 13.28
C GLY A 176 1.57 -3.51 14.30
N LEU A 177 1.15 -4.71 13.89
CA LEU A 177 0.92 -5.79 14.84
C LEU A 177 2.26 -6.39 15.26
N TYR A 178 2.46 -6.52 16.56
CA TYR A 178 3.68 -7.13 17.09
C TYR A 178 3.42 -7.89 18.41
N SER A 179 4.30 -8.83 18.75
CA SER A 179 4.33 -9.52 20.03
C SER A 179 5.76 -9.57 20.57
N LYS A 180 5.91 -9.41 21.89
CA LYS A 180 7.21 -9.49 22.58
C LYS A 180 7.58 -10.93 23.00
N SER A 181 6.67 -11.91 22.93
CA SER A 181 6.94 -13.28 23.40
C SER A 181 6.12 -14.38 22.70
N TRP A 182 6.59 -15.62 22.87
CA TRP A 182 5.99 -16.90 22.41
C TRP A 182 5.80 -17.87 23.60
N PRO A 183 4.82 -18.80 23.63
CA PRO A 183 3.73 -19.04 22.68
C PRO A 183 2.49 -18.25 23.07
N LYS A 184 2.08 -17.29 22.22
CA LYS A 184 0.90 -16.43 22.39
C LYS A 184 0.79 -15.74 23.76
N GLN A 185 1.27 -14.49 23.86
CA GLN A 185 0.68 -13.56 24.82
C GLN A 185 0.80 -12.11 24.30
N ASN A 186 -0.38 -11.58 23.97
CA ASN A 186 -0.69 -10.18 23.69
C ASN A 186 -0.02 -9.58 22.46
N PHE A 187 -0.46 -10.01 21.27
CA PHE A 187 -0.30 -9.18 20.08
C PHE A 187 -0.95 -7.82 20.35
N GLN A 188 -0.20 -6.77 20.06
CA GLN A 188 -0.61 -5.39 20.29
C GLN A 188 -0.29 -4.59 19.03
N TRP A 189 -1.12 -3.59 18.76
CA TRP A 189 -0.82 -2.59 17.76
C TRP A 189 0.19 -1.58 18.31
N ARG A 190 1.08 -1.07 17.45
CA ARG A 190 2.08 -0.04 17.81
C ARG A 190 1.46 1.27 18.27
N ASP A 191 0.29 1.60 17.74
CA ASP A 191 -0.50 2.78 18.10
C ASP A 191 -1.30 2.62 19.41
N GLY A 192 -1.26 1.44 20.04
CA GLY A 192 -1.94 1.16 21.30
C GLY A 192 -3.42 0.81 21.17
N ILE A 193 -3.96 0.72 19.95
CA ILE A 193 -5.34 0.25 19.73
C ILE A 193 -5.47 -1.20 20.20
N GLU A 194 -6.65 -1.55 20.72
CA GLU A 194 -6.95 -2.91 21.17
C GLU A 194 -7.01 -3.90 19.99
N THR A 195 -6.36 -5.05 20.15
CA THR A 195 -6.33 -6.10 19.13
C THR A 195 -7.62 -6.92 19.15
N ASN A 196 -8.68 -6.43 18.51
CA ASN A 196 -9.99 -7.10 18.42
C ASN A 196 -10.24 -7.84 17.09
N TYR A 197 -9.41 -7.59 16.09
CA TYR A 197 -9.48 -8.22 14.77
C TYR A 197 -8.15 -8.89 14.41
N THR A 198 -8.22 -10.08 13.80
CA THR A 198 -7.04 -10.74 13.23
C THR A 198 -7.34 -11.50 11.95
N ASN A 199 -6.42 -11.49 11.00
CA ASN A 199 -6.55 -12.24 9.74
C ASN A 199 -5.30 -13.08 9.40
N TRP A 200 -4.94 -13.98 10.30
CA TRP A 200 -3.77 -14.85 10.13
C TRP A 200 -3.93 -15.82 8.97
N ARG A 201 -2.85 -16.04 8.22
CA ARG A 201 -2.75 -17.16 7.26
C ARG A 201 -2.81 -18.50 7.99
N PHE A 202 -3.24 -19.52 7.27
CA PHE A 202 -3.21 -20.88 7.79
C PHE A 202 -1.80 -21.25 8.27
N GLY A 203 -1.69 -21.71 9.52
CA GLY A 203 -0.41 -22.06 10.15
C GLY A 203 0.32 -20.90 10.85
N GLU A 204 -0.20 -19.67 10.78
CA GLU A 204 0.38 -18.51 11.45
C GLU A 204 -0.30 -18.22 12.80
N PRO A 205 0.38 -17.55 13.75
CA PRO A 205 1.81 -17.19 13.71
C PRO A 205 2.73 -18.43 13.89
N TYR A 206 3.78 -18.54 13.07
CA TYR A 206 4.79 -19.62 13.12
C TYR A 206 6.10 -19.22 13.81
N VAL A 207 6.53 -17.95 13.65
CA VAL A 207 7.81 -17.45 14.16
C VAL A 207 7.79 -17.34 15.70
N LYS A 208 8.91 -17.67 16.35
CA LYS A 208 9.11 -17.56 17.80
C LYS A 208 9.95 -16.34 18.16
N GLY A 209 9.77 -15.80 19.37
CA GLY A 209 10.55 -14.68 19.89
C GLY A 209 9.81 -13.33 19.76
N HIS A 210 10.52 -12.29 19.33
CA HIS A 210 9.91 -10.98 19.01
C HIS A 210 9.32 -11.05 17.60
N ILE A 211 8.00 -10.97 17.53
CA ILE A 211 7.24 -11.21 16.31
C ILE A 211 6.72 -9.88 15.80
N CYS A 212 6.98 -9.60 14.53
CA CYS A 212 6.36 -8.55 13.75
C CYS A 212 5.51 -9.18 12.66
N VAL A 213 4.57 -8.42 12.12
CA VAL A 213 3.57 -8.96 11.21
C VAL A 213 3.57 -8.18 9.91
N HIS A 214 3.33 -8.88 8.82
CA HIS A 214 3.10 -8.29 7.52
C HIS A 214 1.95 -8.98 6.81
N ILE A 215 1.33 -8.27 5.88
CA ILE A 215 0.38 -8.84 4.92
C ILE A 215 1.20 -9.44 3.78
N TRP A 216 0.94 -10.71 3.44
CA TRP A 216 1.58 -11.37 2.30
C TRP A 216 0.70 -11.23 1.07
N LYS A 217 1.10 -10.37 0.11
CA LYS A 217 0.26 -9.92 -1.01
C LYS A 217 -1.11 -9.43 -0.53
N THR A 218 -2.16 -10.21 -0.79
CA THR A 218 -3.55 -10.03 -0.33
C THR A 218 -4.08 -11.27 0.40
N LYS A 219 -3.20 -12.23 0.72
CA LYS A 219 -3.57 -13.57 1.22
C LYS A 219 -3.60 -13.66 2.75
N GLY A 220 -3.74 -12.55 3.47
CA GLY A 220 -3.74 -12.49 4.94
C GLY A 220 -2.36 -12.27 5.58
N TRP A 221 -2.29 -12.40 6.90
CA TRP A 221 -1.15 -11.98 7.72
C TRP A 221 -0.18 -13.11 8.02
N ALA A 222 1.12 -12.82 7.97
CA ALA A 222 2.19 -13.75 8.30
C ALA A 222 3.13 -13.17 9.37
N SER A 223 3.68 -14.05 10.20
CA SER A 223 4.63 -13.67 11.25
C SER A 223 6.05 -13.62 10.70
N ALA A 224 6.83 -12.65 11.16
CA ALA A 224 8.22 -12.44 10.80
C ALA A 224 9.02 -12.03 12.03
N SER A 225 10.32 -12.25 12.02
CA SER A 225 11.20 -11.63 13.03
C SER A 225 11.26 -10.12 12.79
N CYS A 226 11.14 -9.33 13.86
CA CYS A 226 11.20 -7.88 13.81
C CYS A 226 12.56 -7.31 13.35
N THR A 227 13.60 -8.14 13.31
CA THR A 227 14.96 -7.74 12.89
C THR A 227 15.35 -8.30 11.54
N LEU A 228 14.42 -8.96 10.83
CA LEU A 228 14.67 -9.38 9.44
C LEU A 228 14.91 -8.16 8.58
N ARG A 229 15.92 -8.26 7.72
CA ARG A 229 16.29 -7.25 6.72
C ARG A 229 15.78 -7.72 5.35
N GLY A 230 15.67 -6.79 4.40
CA GLY A 230 15.07 -7.00 3.07
C GLY A 230 15.69 -8.12 2.21
N ILE A 231 16.86 -8.64 2.55
CA ILE A 231 17.47 -9.80 1.85
C ILE A 231 16.59 -11.06 1.96
N ASP A 232 15.93 -11.26 3.11
CA ASP A 232 15.04 -12.40 3.36
C ASP A 232 13.56 -12.04 3.16
N SER A 233 13.29 -10.81 2.68
CA SER A 233 11.95 -10.21 2.57
C SER A 233 11.86 -9.32 1.32
N VAL A 234 12.28 -9.88 0.18
CA VAL A 234 12.40 -9.15 -1.09
C VAL A 234 11.06 -8.55 -1.50
N GLY A 235 10.98 -7.22 -1.47
CA GLY A 235 9.80 -6.46 -1.90
C GLY A 235 8.76 -6.20 -0.82
N CYS A 236 9.10 -6.29 0.48
CA CYS A 236 8.21 -5.84 1.55
C CYS A 236 8.23 -4.32 1.75
N CYS A 237 7.14 -3.68 1.41
CA CYS A 237 6.84 -2.30 1.78
C CYS A 237 6.34 -2.21 3.23
N ALA A 238 5.93 -1.03 3.66
CA ALA A 238 5.25 -0.82 4.93
C ALA A 238 4.06 0.12 4.78
N VAL A 239 3.03 -0.01 5.61
CA VAL A 239 1.88 0.89 5.60
C VAL A 239 1.80 1.64 6.92
N CYS A 240 1.82 2.98 6.85
CA CYS A 240 1.56 3.86 7.98
C CYS A 240 0.06 4.18 8.07
N LYS A 241 -0.48 4.37 9.28
CA LYS A 241 -1.82 4.88 9.59
C LYS A 241 -1.74 6.07 10.56
N ARG A 242 -2.59 7.07 10.35
CA ARG A 242 -2.88 8.13 11.33
C ARG A 242 -4.33 8.58 11.22
N ASN A 243 -4.88 9.07 12.32
CA ASN A 243 -6.25 9.58 12.43
C ASN A 243 -6.29 11.11 12.41
#